data_AF-A0A0U1PV34-F1
#
_entry.id   AF-A0A0U1PV34-F1
#
_cell.length_a   1.000
_cell.length_b   1.000
_cell.length_c   1.000
_cell.angle_alpha   90.00
_cell.angle_beta   90.00
_cell.angle_gamma   90.00
#
_symmetry.space_group_name_H-M   'P 1'
#
loop_
_entity.id
_entity.type
_entity.pdbx_description
1 polymer ?
#
loop_
_entity_poly.entity_id
_entity_poly.type
_entity_poly.pdbx_seq_one_letter_code
_entity_poly.pdbx_strand_id
1 'polypeptide(L)' 'MPPDAVVLTVPGPFGERQVRLSSPERVLFPDLGITKRELAEYLINVGGAFVFANGGRALSVPRF' A
#
# COMPACT_ATOMS: atom_id res chain seq x y z
N MET A 1 -24.58 -0.98 2.91
CA MET A 1 -23.48 -1.95 2.81
C MET A 1 -22.22 -1.25 3.31
N PRO A 2 -21.46 -1.78 4.28
CA PRO A 2 -20.21 -1.17 4.68
C PRO A 2 -19.27 -1.10 3.46
N PRO A 3 -18.42 -0.06 3.35
CA PRO A 3 -17.46 0.03 2.26
C PRO A 3 -16.56 -1.21 2.29
N ASP A 4 -16.45 -1.89 1.15
CA ASP A 4 -15.64 -3.08 0.99
C ASP A 4 -14.21 -2.82 1.48
N ALA A 5 -13.64 -3.77 2.22
CA ALA A 5 -12.33 -3.62 2.83
C ALA A 5 -11.65 -4.97 3.01
N VAL A 6 -10.35 -5.01 2.70
CA VAL A 6 -9.49 -6.17 2.91
C VAL A 6 -8.45 -5.86 3.99
N VAL A 7 -7.91 -6.90 4.62
CA VAL A 7 -6.78 -6.77 5.54
C VAL A 7 -5.54 -7.34 4.85
N LEU A 8 -4.51 -6.52 4.71
CA LEU A 8 -3.23 -6.89 4.14
C LEU A 8 -2.22 -7.14 5.26
N THR A 9 -1.45 -8.22 5.13
CA THR A 9 -0.30 -8.49 6.01
C THR A 9 0.94 -7.82 5.44
N VAL A 10 1.57 -6.95 6.22
CA VAL A 10 2.73 -6.15 5.81
C VAL A 10 3.94 -6.54 6.66
N PRO A 11 4.99 -7.14 6.08
CA PRO A 11 6.21 -7.46 6.81
C PRO A 11 6.96 -6.18 7.21
N GLY A 12 7.66 -6.22 8.35
CA GLY A 12 8.46 -5.11 8.84
C GLY A 12 9.54 -5.56 9.83
N PRO A 13 10.44 -4.65 10.23
CA PRO A 13 11.58 -4.97 11.11
C PRO A 13 11.16 -5.42 12.52
N PHE A 14 9.90 -5.19 12.91
CA PHE A 14 9.33 -5.59 14.19
C PHE A 14 8.26 -6.68 14.04
N GLY A 15 8.33 -7.47 12.96
CA GLY A 15 7.34 -8.48 12.60
C GLY A 15 6.27 -7.97 11.66
N GLU A 16 5.28 -8.83 11.41
CA GLU A 16 4.16 -8.54 10.52
C GLU A 16 3.17 -7.55 11.15
N ARG A 17 2.57 -6.70 10.32
CA ARG A 17 1.50 -5.78 10.71
C ARG A 17 0.28 -5.99 9.83
N GLN A 18 -0.90 -5.92 10.45
CA GLN A 18 -2.17 -5.98 9.72
C GLN A 18 -2.62 -4.56 9.34
N VAL A 19 -2.85 -4.32 8.05
CA VAL A 19 -3.30 -3.03 7.52
C VAL A 19 -4.63 -3.20 6.83
N ARG A 20 -5.67 -2.52 7.34
CA ARG A 20 -6.98 -2.50 6.70
C ARG A 20 -6.98 -1.54 5.52
N LEU A 21 -7.28 -2.06 4.33
CA LEU A 21 -7.43 -1.30 3.10
C LEU A 21 -8.91 -1.22 2.72
N SER A 22 -9.50 -0.02 2.80
CA SER A 22 -10.85 0.24 2.29
C SER A 22 -10.87 0.30 0.76
N SER A 23 -12.03 0.19 0.12
CA SER A 23 -12.23 0.38 -1.33
C SER A 23 -11.11 -0.23 -2.19
N PRO A 24 -10.78 -1.52 -2.00
CA PRO A 24 -9.65 -2.17 -2.68
C PRO A 24 -9.76 -2.08 -4.21
N GLU A 25 -10.98 -2.22 -4.73
CA GLU A 25 -11.31 -2.21 -6.16
C GLU A 25 -11.38 -0.80 -6.78
N ARG A 26 -11.12 0.28 -6.01
CA ARG A 26 -11.06 1.63 -6.60
C ARG A 26 -9.88 1.70 -7.56
N VAL A 27 -10.15 1.90 -8.85
CA VAL A 27 -9.13 2.17 -9.87
C VAL A 27 -8.46 3.52 -9.60
N LEU A 28 -7.13 3.52 -9.47
CA LEU A 28 -6.31 4.71 -9.24
C LEU A 28 -5.58 5.18 -10.50
N PHE A 29 -5.26 4.26 -11.42
CA PHE A 29 -4.65 4.56 -12.70
C PHE A 29 -5.58 4.10 -13.83
N PRO A 30 -6.53 4.94 -14.27
CA PRO A 30 -7.59 4.54 -15.21
C PRO A 30 -7.06 3.98 -16.53
N ASP A 31 -6.01 4.58 -17.09
CA ASP A 31 -5.42 4.16 -18.36
C ASP A 31 -4.84 2.74 -18.33
N LEU A 32 -4.46 2.26 -17.13
CA LEU A 32 -3.88 0.93 -16.92
C LEU A 32 -4.82 -0.02 -16.17
N GLY A 33 -5.97 0.47 -15.69
CA GLY A 33 -6.89 -0.30 -14.85
C GLY A 33 -6.38 -0.64 -13.45
N ILE A 34 -5.25 -0.08 -13.00
CA ILE A 34 -4.63 -0.46 -11.72
C ILE A 34 -5.46 0.04 -10.55
N THR A 35 -5.81 -0.89 -9.66
CA THR A 35 -6.60 -0.69 -8.45
C THR A 35 -5.75 -0.25 -7.26
N LYS A 36 -6.42 0.28 -6.23
CA LYS A 36 -5.78 0.64 -4.97
C LYS A 36 -5.17 -0.59 -4.27
N ARG A 37 -5.80 -1.75 -4.39
CA ARG A 37 -5.26 -3.01 -3.86
C ARG A 37 -3.95 -3.39 -4.53
N GLU A 38 -3.90 -3.38 -5.86
CA GLU A 38 -2.69 -3.74 -6.60
C GLU A 38 -1.53 -2.77 -6.29
N LEU A 39 -1.81 -1.46 -6.15
CA LEU A 39 -0.79 -0.52 -5.71
C LEU A 39 -0.27 -0.84 -4.30
N ALA A 40 -1.17 -1.20 -3.36
CA ALA A 40 -0.76 -1.56 -2.01
C ALA A 40 0.08 -2.84 -1.99
N GLU A 41 -0.32 -3.88 -2.72
CA GLU A 41 0.42 -5.13 -2.86
C GLU A 41 1.79 -4.91 -3.52
N TYR A 42 1.87 -4.07 -4.56
CA TYR A 42 3.14 -3.64 -5.15
C TYR A 42 4.06 -2.99 -4.12
N LEU A 43 3.55 -2.03 -3.35
CA LEU A 43 4.32 -1.33 -2.31
C LEU A 43 4.79 -2.26 -1.19
N ILE A 44 4.00 -3.29 -0.84
CA ILE A 44 4.43 -4.34 0.09
C ILE A 44 5.60 -5.12 -0.50
N ASN A 45 5.50 -5.55 -1.76
CA ASN A 45 6.53 -6.34 -2.43
C ASN A 45 7.87 -5.61 -2.55
N VAL A 46 7.86 -4.31 -2.88
CA VAL A 46 9.11 -3.51 -3.00
C VAL A 46 9.51 -2.78 -1.71
N GLY A 47 8.66 -2.84 -0.68
CA GLY A 47 8.76 -2.00 0.51
C GLY A 47 10.06 -2.13 1.29
N GLY A 48 10.60 -3.35 1.39
CA GLY A 48 11.87 -3.59 2.09
C GLY A 48 13.05 -2.82 1.48
N ALA A 49 13.25 -2.94 0.16
CA ALA A 49 14.29 -2.21 -0.55
C ALA A 49 14.05 -0.70 -0.54
N PHE A 50 12.79 -0.28 -0.72
CA PHE A 50 12.41 1.13 -0.70
C PHE A 50 12.71 1.80 0.65
N VAL A 51 12.34 1.16 1.76
CA VAL A 51 12.59 1.69 3.10
C VAL A 51 14.08 1.64 3.44
N PHE A 52 14.82 0.62 3.02
CA PHE A 52 16.27 0.58 3.21
C PHE A 52 16.98 1.77 2.55
N ALA A 53 16.59 2.10 1.32
CA ALA A 53 17.22 3.19 0.56
C ALA A 53 16.79 4.60 1.04
N ASN A 54 15.56 4.76 1.52
CA ASN A 54 14.95 6.08 1.77
C ASN A 54 14.58 6.36 3.24
N GLY A 55 14.59 5.35 4.10
CA GLY A 55 14.13 5.43 5.48
C GLY A 55 14.91 6.42 6.36
N GLY A 56 14.27 6.88 7.44
CA GLY A 56 14.88 7.84 8.38
C GLY A 56 14.97 9.27 7.86
N ARG A 57 14.33 9.57 6.72
CA ARG A 57 14.29 10.90 6.08
C ARG A 57 12.86 11.46 6.10
N ALA A 58 12.74 12.78 6.08
CA ALA A 58 11.46 13.44 5.90
C ALA A 58 10.90 13.09 4.50
N LEU A 59 9.60 12.78 4.43
CA LEU A 59 8.92 12.42 3.20
C LEU A 59 7.65 13.28 3.04
N SER A 60 7.47 13.84 1.85
CA SER A 60 6.19 14.41 1.41
C SER A 60 5.40 13.32 0.69
N VAL A 61 4.11 13.18 1.02
CA VAL A 61 3.25 12.14 0.43
C VAL A 61 2.16 12.80 -0.42
N PRO A 62 2.27 12.76 -1.77
CA PRO A 62 1.16 13.18 -2.63
C PRO A 62 -0.01 12.20 -2.50
N ARG A 63 -1.24 12.74 -2.53
CA ARG A 63 -2.49 11.97 -2.34
C ARG A 63 -3.46 12.33 -3.47
N PHE A 64 -4.20 11.33 -3.95
CA PHE A 64 -5.14 11.40 -5.10
C PHE A 64 -6.45 10.64 -4.79
#